data_AF-A0A415DN02-F1
#
_entry.id   AF-A0A415DN02-F1
#
_cell.length_a   1.000
_cell.length_b   1.000
_cell.length_c   1.000
_cell.angle_alpha   90.00
_cell.angle_beta   90.00
_cell.angle_gamma   90.00
#
_symmetry.space_group_name_H-M   'P 1'
#
loop_
_entity.id
_entity.type
_entity.pdbx_description
1 polymer ?
#
loop_
_entity_poly.entity_id
_entity_poly.type
_entity_poly.pdbx_seq_one_letter_code
_entity_poly.pdbx_strand_id
1 'polypeptide(L)'
;MFAQSLVFKPTSATINDSQGSYTSDRFDCSNMLVTDNKTSVSIAIAGDKMTLYPNQYNKDTYIAVARQGNIELKIVAYRSSDSNNIFLVVMTTKNGNKSVTINFKP
;
A
#
# COMPACT_ATOMS: atom_id res chain seq x y z
N MET A 1 -0.84 -23.27 -10.18
CA MET A 1 -1.19 -21.90 -10.61
C MET A 1 -0.15 -20.98 -10.00
N PHE A 2 0.69 -20.36 -10.82
CA PHE A 2 1.76 -19.47 -10.36
C PHE A 2 1.17 -18.12 -9.93
N ALA A 3 1.76 -17.49 -8.91
CA ALA A 3 1.35 -16.15 -8.48
C ALA A 3 1.64 -15.15 -9.62
N GLN A 4 0.62 -14.39 -10.02
CA GLN A 4 0.77 -13.36 -11.05
C GLN A 4 1.23 -12.06 -10.39
N SER A 5 2.30 -11.47 -10.93
CA SER A 5 2.75 -10.14 -10.53
C SER A 5 2.16 -9.08 -11.45
N LEU A 6 1.64 -8.00 -10.87
CA LEU A 6 1.08 -6.85 -11.57
C LEU A 6 1.85 -5.59 -11.17
N VAL A 7 2.03 -4.69 -12.13
CA VAL A 7 2.62 -3.37 -11.87
C VAL A 7 1.50 -2.44 -11.43
N PHE A 8 1.64 -1.83 -10.28
CA PHE A 8 0.75 -0.81 -9.78
C PHE A 8 1.43 0.55 -9.87
N LYS A 9 0.73 1.53 -10.45
CA LYS A 9 1.19 2.90 -10.59
C LYS A 9 0.69 3.76 -9.44
N PRO A 10 1.50 4.71 -8.94
CA PRO A 10 1.04 5.71 -7.99
C PRO A 10 -0.02 6.60 -8.66
N THR A 11 -1.16 6.80 -8.00
CA THR A 11 -2.29 7.57 -8.57
C THR A 11 -2.53 8.89 -7.86
N SER A 12 -2.29 8.94 -6.55
CA SER A 12 -2.52 10.13 -5.73
C SER A 12 -1.69 10.06 -4.46
N ALA A 13 -1.18 11.19 -4.01
CA ALA A 13 -0.52 11.34 -2.73
C ALA A 13 -1.27 12.38 -1.88
N THR A 14 -1.63 11.99 -0.65
CA THR A 14 -2.25 12.86 0.34
C THR A 14 -1.28 13.13 1.48
N ILE A 15 -0.99 14.40 1.73
CA ILE A 15 -0.21 14.87 2.87
C ILE A 15 -1.18 15.41 3.90
N ASN A 16 -1.05 14.96 5.14
CA ASN A 16 -1.75 15.52 6.30
C ASN A 16 -0.72 16.10 7.26
N ASP A 17 -0.89 17.35 7.65
CA ASP A 17 -0.10 18.00 8.68
C ASP A 17 -0.93 19.02 9.50
N SER A 18 -0.28 19.90 10.25
CA SER A 18 -0.95 20.91 11.08
C SER A 18 -1.72 21.96 10.28
N GLN A 19 -1.44 22.12 8.99
CA GLN A 19 -2.10 23.09 8.10
C GLN A 19 -3.34 22.48 7.41
N GLY A 20 -3.49 21.16 7.45
CA GLY A 20 -4.65 20.45 6.91
C GLY A 20 -4.27 19.26 6.05
N SER A 21 -5.13 18.97 5.06
CA SER A 21 -4.98 17.87 4.12
C SER A 21 -4.83 18.40 2.70
N TYR A 22 -3.79 17.95 2.00
CA TYR A 22 -3.56 18.28 0.60
C TYR A 22 -3.36 17.00 -0.21
N THR A 23 -4.07 16.88 -1.34
CA THR A 23 -3.94 15.74 -2.25
C THR A 23 -3.44 16.21 -3.61
N SER A 24 -2.47 15.50 -4.18
CA SER A 24 -1.91 15.75 -5.51
C SER A 24 -1.82 14.47 -6.31
N ASP A 25 -2.08 14.61 -7.62
CA ASP A 25 -1.86 13.57 -8.62
C ASP A 25 -0.55 13.80 -9.40
N ARG A 26 0.19 14.86 -9.05
CA ARG A 26 1.50 15.22 -9.63
C ARG A 26 2.58 15.12 -8.57
N PHE A 27 3.31 14.02 -8.57
CA PHE A 27 4.40 13.72 -7.64
C PHE A 27 5.29 12.63 -8.22
N ASP A 28 6.55 12.57 -7.78
CA ASP A 28 7.49 11.52 -8.16
C ASP A 28 7.40 10.34 -7.19
N CYS A 29 7.10 9.15 -7.71
CA CYS A 29 7.07 7.92 -6.95
C CYS A 29 7.35 6.72 -7.85
N SER A 30 8.05 5.71 -7.33
CA SER A 30 8.31 4.47 -8.06
C SER A 30 7.03 3.65 -8.21
N ASN A 31 6.90 2.92 -9.31
CA ASN A 31 5.87 1.89 -9.44
C ASN A 31 6.09 0.77 -8.41
N MET A 32 5.01 0.13 -8.02
CA MET A 32 5.02 -1.02 -7.11
C MET A 32 4.76 -2.30 -7.90
N LEU A 33 5.54 -3.34 -7.68
CA LEU A 33 5.22 -4.68 -8.16
C LEU A 33 4.43 -5.41 -7.07
N VAL A 34 3.23 -5.89 -7.40
CA VAL A 34 2.32 -6.57 -6.48
C VAL A 34 2.14 -8.01 -6.94
N THR A 35 2.40 -8.97 -6.06
CA THR A 35 2.26 -10.40 -6.34
C THR A 35 1.28 -11.03 -5.36
N ASP A 36 0.18 -11.56 -5.90
CA ASP A 36 -0.85 -12.23 -5.10
C ASP A 36 -0.53 -13.72 -4.95
N ASN A 37 -0.16 -14.12 -3.72
CA ASN A 37 0.18 -15.51 -3.39
C ASN A 37 -1.01 -16.28 -2.78
N LYS A 38 -2.25 -15.79 -2.93
CA LYS A 38 -3.51 -16.30 -2.36
C LYS A 38 -3.63 -16.15 -0.84
N THR A 39 -2.62 -16.55 -0.08
CA THR A 39 -2.61 -16.46 1.39
C THR A 39 -1.91 -15.20 1.91
N SER A 40 -1.18 -14.50 1.04
CA SER A 40 -0.45 -13.28 1.33
C SER A 40 -0.28 -12.47 0.04
N VAL A 41 0.10 -11.20 0.19
CA VAL A 41 0.45 -10.33 -0.93
C VAL A 41 1.89 -9.89 -0.75
N SER A 42 2.75 -10.17 -1.70
CA SER A 42 4.12 -9.65 -1.72
C SER A 42 4.16 -8.37 -2.54
N ILE A 43 4.80 -7.34 -2.01
CA ILE A 43 5.03 -6.08 -2.71
C ILE A 43 6.52 -5.83 -2.86
N ALA A 44 6.90 -5.18 -3.96
CA ALA A 44 8.24 -4.64 -4.14
C ALA A 44 8.15 -3.19 -4.65
N ILE A 45 8.85 -2.28 -4.00
CA ILE A 45 8.89 -0.85 -4.37
C ILE A 45 10.28 -0.28 -4.09
N ALA A 46 10.84 0.46 -5.04
CA ALA A 46 12.17 1.07 -4.91
C ALA A 46 13.32 0.11 -4.48
N GLY A 47 13.19 -1.19 -4.78
CA GLY A 47 14.14 -2.23 -4.40
C GLY A 47 13.82 -2.94 -3.07
N ASP A 48 12.96 -2.38 -2.24
CA ASP A 48 12.50 -2.99 -0.99
C ASP A 48 11.37 -3.99 -1.25
N LYS A 49 11.31 -5.04 -0.41
CA LYS A 49 10.28 -6.09 -0.47
C LYS A 49 9.57 -6.22 0.86
N MET A 50 8.25 -6.40 0.82
CA MET A 50 7.44 -6.64 2.01
C MET A 50 6.34 -7.65 1.72
N THR A 51 6.01 -8.46 2.72
CA THR A 51 4.89 -9.40 2.67
C THR A 51 3.76 -8.88 3.56
N LEU A 52 2.58 -8.76 2.98
CA LEU A 52 1.33 -8.37 3.64
C LEU A 52 0.54 -9.64 3.99
N TYR A 53 0.01 -9.69 5.20
CA TYR A 53 -0.79 -10.81 5.69
C TYR A 53 -2.26 -10.42 5.82
N PRO A 54 -3.21 -11.37 5.68
CA PRO A 54 -4.63 -11.10 5.83
C PRO A 54 -4.92 -10.44 7.18
N ASN A 55 -5.75 -9.41 7.17
CA ASN A 55 -6.28 -8.81 8.38
C ASN A 55 -7.20 -9.84 9.08
N GLN A 56 -7.09 -9.95 10.41
CA GLN A 56 -7.82 -10.92 11.20
C GLN A 56 -9.34 -10.81 11.05
N TYR A 57 -9.84 -9.60 10.78
CA TYR A 57 -11.27 -9.29 10.64
C TYR A 57 -11.77 -9.28 9.20
N ASN A 58 -10.87 -9.16 8.21
CA ASN A 58 -11.23 -9.09 6.80
C ASN A 58 -10.15 -9.76 5.93
N LYS A 59 -10.46 -10.93 5.38
CA LYS A 59 -9.53 -11.72 4.55
C LYS A 59 -9.26 -11.11 3.17
N ASP A 60 -10.04 -10.11 2.77
CA ASP A 60 -9.84 -9.34 1.53
C ASP A 60 -8.95 -8.11 1.75
N THR A 61 -8.51 -7.87 2.99
CA THR A 61 -7.55 -6.82 3.33
C THR A 61 -6.26 -7.44 3.81
N TYR A 62 -5.13 -7.03 3.24
CA TYR A 62 -3.80 -7.50 3.61
C TYR A 62 -3.00 -6.35 4.17
N ILE A 63 -2.33 -6.54 5.31
CA ILE A 63 -1.65 -5.47 6.03
C ILE A 63 -0.23 -5.88 6.42
N ALA A 64 0.67 -4.90 6.37
CA ALA A 64 1.91 -4.92 7.13
C ALA A 64 2.13 -3.54 7.76
N VAL A 65 2.74 -3.56 8.94
CA VAL A 65 3.11 -2.36 9.69
C VAL A 65 4.55 -2.52 10.13
N ALA A 66 5.39 -1.55 9.77
CA ALA A 66 6.76 -1.42 10.25
C ALA A 66 6.87 -0.14 11.08
N ARG A 67 7.61 -0.19 12.18
CA ARG A 67 7.81 0.95 13.08
C ARG A 67 9.30 1.15 13.36
N GLN A 68 9.75 2.39 13.27
CA GLN A 68 11.10 2.79 13.65
C GLN A 68 11.03 4.13 14.38
N GLY A 69 11.22 4.11 15.71
CA GLY A 69 11.03 5.29 16.55
C GLY A 69 9.62 5.87 16.40
N ASN A 70 9.54 7.15 16.02
CA ASN A 70 8.28 7.87 15.81
C ASN A 70 7.68 7.68 14.40
N ILE A 71 8.36 6.93 13.53
CA ILE A 71 7.93 6.68 12.16
C ILE A 71 7.20 5.34 12.11
N GLU A 72 5.97 5.37 11.61
CA GLU A 72 5.20 4.18 11.28
C GLU A 72 5.00 4.13 9.76
N LEU A 73 5.33 3.01 9.15
CA LEU A 73 4.95 2.66 7.79
C LEU A 73 3.84 1.61 7.86
N LYS A 74 2.69 1.92 7.30
CA LYS A 74 1.56 1.01 7.16
C LYS A 74 1.27 0.82 5.67
N ILE A 75 1.15 -0.44 5.26
CA ILE A 75 0.80 -0.78 3.88
C ILE A 75 -0.42 -1.68 3.92
N VAL A 76 -1.42 -1.35 3.11
CA VAL A 76 -2.68 -2.09 3.01
C VAL A 76 -2.98 -2.40 1.56
N ALA A 77 -3.17 -3.68 1.23
CA ALA A 77 -3.66 -4.11 -0.07
C ALA A 77 -5.11 -4.59 0.05
N TYR A 78 -5.93 -4.23 -0.93
CA TYR A 78 -7.36 -4.57 -0.98
C TYR A 78 -7.65 -5.48 -2.16
N ARG A 79 -8.29 -6.62 -1.87
CA ARG A 79 -8.81 -7.57 -2.85
C ARG A 79 -10.27 -7.26 -3.14
N SER A 80 -10.65 -7.31 -4.41
CA SER A 80 -12.04 -7.17 -4.85
C SER A 80 -12.76 -8.52 -4.67
N SER A 81 -13.94 -8.51 -4.06
CA SER A 81 -14.80 -9.70 -3.95
C SER A 81 -15.26 -10.22 -5.32
N ASP A 82 -15.37 -9.32 -6.30
CA ASP A 82 -15.97 -9.63 -7.60
C ASP A 82 -14.94 -10.22 -8.56
N SER A 83 -13.76 -9.62 -8.64
CA SER A 83 -12.69 -10.06 -9.55
C SER A 83 -11.65 -10.97 -8.89
N ASN A 84 -11.68 -11.10 -7.56
CA ASN A 84 -10.69 -11.80 -6.75
C ASN A 84 -9.25 -11.28 -6.90
N ASN A 85 -9.06 -10.09 -7.47
CA ASN A 85 -7.77 -9.46 -7.71
C ASN A 85 -7.50 -8.35 -6.71
N ILE A 86 -6.22 -8.11 -6.42
CA ILE A 86 -5.80 -6.88 -5.75
C ILE A 86 -6.08 -5.70 -6.69
N PHE A 87 -6.79 -4.69 -6.21
CA PHE A 87 -7.18 -3.52 -7.04
C PHE A 87 -6.66 -2.19 -6.48
N LEU A 88 -6.21 -2.17 -5.23
CA LEU A 88 -5.69 -0.99 -4.56
C LEU A 88 -4.63 -1.40 -3.55
N VAL A 89 -3.49 -0.71 -3.56
CA VAL A 89 -2.53 -0.71 -2.45
C VAL A 89 -2.40 0.71 -1.91
N VAL A 90 -2.50 0.86 -0.60
CA VAL A 90 -2.36 2.13 0.12
C VAL A 90 -1.14 2.05 1.01
N MET A 91 -0.19 2.95 0.79
CA MET A 91 1.02 3.09 1.60
C MET A 91 0.94 4.37 2.39
N THR A 92 0.94 4.27 3.72
CA THR A 92 0.91 5.41 4.63
C THR A 92 2.17 5.43 5.49
N THR A 93 2.90 6.54 5.44
CA THR A 93 3.95 6.83 6.42
C THR A 93 3.45 7.90 7.37
N LYS A 94 3.59 7.68 8.68
CA LYS A 94 3.22 8.62 9.73
C LYS A 94 4.45 8.99 10.56
N ASN A 95 4.60 10.26 10.88
CA ASN A 95 5.61 10.78 11.81
C ASN A 95 4.94 11.80 12.73
N GLY A 96 4.64 11.39 13.97
CA GLY A 96 3.84 12.19 14.90
C GLY A 96 2.46 12.52 14.33
N ASN A 97 2.14 13.81 14.23
CA ASN A 97 0.86 14.29 13.70
C ASN A 97 0.85 14.46 12.17
N LYS A 98 1.97 14.16 11.49
CA LYS A 98 2.09 14.27 10.04
C LYS A 98 1.96 12.90 9.39
N SER A 99 1.34 12.82 8.23
CA SER A 99 1.34 11.61 7.41
C SER A 99 1.39 11.90 5.93
N VAL A 100 1.94 10.95 5.19
CA VAL A 100 1.87 10.88 3.73
C VAL A 100 1.21 9.56 3.38
N THR A 101 0.20 9.60 2.52
CA THR A 101 -0.52 8.42 2.03
C THR A 101 -0.46 8.40 0.51
N ILE A 102 -0.01 7.30 -0.08
CA ILE A 102 0.05 7.12 -1.53
C ILE A 102 -0.85 5.95 -1.92
N ASN A 103 -1.71 6.18 -2.90
CA ASN A 103 -2.56 5.15 -3.50
C ASN A 103 -1.88 4.61 -4.76
N PHE A 104 -1.91 3.29 -4.90
CA PHE A 104 -1.38 2.57 -6.04
C PHE A 104 -2.49 1.71 -6.66
N LYS A 105 -2.61 1.71 -7.99
CA LYS A 105 -3.59 0.90 -8.73
C LYS A 105 -2.94 0.20 -9.93
N PRO A 106 -3.45 -0.97 -10.39
CA PRO A 106 -2.96 -1.66 -11.58
C PRO A 106 -2.89 -0.76 -12.83
#